data_AF-A0A317CZ62-F1
#
_entry.id   AF-A0A317CZ62-F1
#
_cell.length_a   1.000
_cell.length_b   1.000
_cell.length_c   1.000
_cell.angle_alpha   90.00
_cell.angle_beta   90.00
_cell.angle_gamma   90.00
#
_symmetry.space_group_name_H-M   'P 1'
#
loop_
_entity.id
_entity.type
_entity.pdbx_description
1 polymer ?
#
loop_
_entity_poly.entity_id
_entity_poly.type
_entity_poly.pdbx_seq_one_letter_code
_entity_poly.pdbx_strand_id
1 'polypeptide(L)'
;VPAGSPITGFDQLAGKRVVVVQGTVQDDYATGKNLNPVRVPDYNGAINQLKAGTADAWIAPAEIGDKSAADSNGKITVATKQLSPAPTAYAVAKGNDKLREALNKGLDEVIADGTWTKLQAQYYPGRPIPADFKPGSGTVAVPGPAAPSASAAS
;
A
#
# COMPACT_ATOMS: atom_id res chain seq x y z
N VAL A 1 -6.42 -8.06 -10.82
CA VAL A 1 -6.71 -9.45 -11.23
C VAL A 1 -6.82 -9.50 -12.75
N PRO A 2 -6.68 -10.68 -13.41
CA PRO A 2 -7.01 -10.79 -14.83
C PRO A 2 -8.47 -10.40 -15.08
N ALA A 3 -8.78 -9.80 -16.22
CA ALA A 3 -10.14 -9.45 -16.57
C ALA A 3 -11.07 -10.68 -16.58
N GLY A 4 -12.29 -10.54 -16.06
CA GLY A 4 -13.23 -11.65 -15.89
C GLY A 4 -12.93 -12.59 -14.71
N SER A 5 -11.90 -12.29 -13.91
CA SER A 5 -11.61 -13.04 -12.69
C SER A 5 -12.81 -13.03 -11.71
N PRO A 6 -13.13 -14.15 -11.06
CA PRO A 6 -14.15 -14.21 -10.01
C PRO A 6 -13.66 -13.60 -8.68
N ILE A 7 -12.37 -13.30 -8.54
CA ILE A 7 -11.80 -12.68 -7.34
C ILE A 7 -12.22 -11.21 -7.27
N THR A 8 -13.00 -10.87 -6.25
CA THR A 8 -13.51 -9.52 -5.96
C THR A 8 -12.95 -8.94 -4.65
N GLY A 9 -12.34 -9.76 -3.80
CA GLY A 9 -11.93 -9.36 -2.45
C GLY A 9 -10.61 -9.98 -1.97
N PHE A 10 -10.02 -9.37 -0.94
CA PHE A 10 -8.79 -9.86 -0.29
C PHE A 10 -8.99 -11.19 0.45
N ASP A 11 -10.19 -11.44 0.95
CA ASP A 11 -10.61 -12.67 1.64
C ASP A 11 -10.61 -13.90 0.72
N GLN A 12 -10.66 -13.71 -0.60
CA GLN A 12 -10.68 -14.77 -1.61
C GLN A 12 -9.28 -15.18 -2.10
N LEU A 13 -8.21 -14.61 -1.52
CA LEU A 13 -6.83 -14.85 -1.95
C LEU A 13 -6.20 -16.11 -1.35
N ALA A 14 -6.83 -16.73 -0.34
CA ALA A 14 -6.33 -17.96 0.25
C ALA A 14 -6.27 -19.09 -0.79
N GLY A 15 -5.12 -19.75 -0.89
CA GLY A 15 -4.87 -20.80 -1.89
C GLY A 15 -4.69 -20.30 -3.34
N LYS A 16 -4.76 -18.98 -3.59
CA LYS A 16 -4.50 -18.38 -4.90
C LYS A 16 -3.02 -18.08 -5.09
N ARG A 17 -2.57 -18.07 -6.34
CA ARG A 17 -1.23 -17.60 -6.73
C ARG A 17 -1.24 -16.07 -6.78
N VAL A 18 -0.74 -15.45 -5.72
CA VAL A 18 -0.76 -13.99 -5.58
C VAL A 18 0.63 -13.44 -5.86
N VAL A 19 0.80 -12.68 -6.94
CA VAL A 19 2.08 -12.03 -7.20
C VAL A 19 2.27 -10.82 -6.28
N VAL A 20 3.48 -10.65 -5.75
CA VAL A 20 3.91 -9.51 -4.92
C VAL A 20 5.34 -9.12 -5.28
N VAL A 21 5.71 -7.85 -5.14
CA VAL A 21 7.11 -7.42 -5.29
C VAL A 21 7.84 -7.64 -3.98
N GLN A 22 8.97 -8.33 -4.03
CA GLN A 22 9.74 -8.71 -2.85
C GLN A 22 10.13 -7.48 -2.00
N GLY A 23 9.97 -7.59 -0.69
CA GLY A 23 10.38 -6.54 0.26
C GLY A 23 9.45 -5.33 0.30
N THR A 24 8.28 -5.42 -0.32
CA THR A 24 7.23 -4.40 -0.21
C THR A 24 6.27 -4.71 0.94
N VAL A 25 5.52 -3.71 1.40
CA VAL A 25 4.46 -3.92 2.39
C VAL A 25 3.36 -4.88 1.89
N GLN A 26 3.22 -5.07 0.58
CA GLN A 26 2.32 -6.05 -0.01
C GLN A 26 2.84 -7.49 0.15
N ASP A 27 4.16 -7.69 0.08
CA ASP A 27 4.81 -8.96 0.40
C ASP A 27 4.66 -9.28 1.90
N ASP A 28 4.86 -8.29 2.78
CA ASP A 28 4.62 -8.44 4.22
C ASP A 28 3.15 -8.80 4.51
N TYR A 29 2.20 -8.14 3.84
CA TYR A 29 0.79 -8.47 3.94
C TYR A 29 0.52 -9.92 3.52
N ALA A 30 1.00 -10.34 2.34
CA ALA A 30 0.76 -11.69 1.84
C ALA A 30 1.38 -12.75 2.75
N THR A 31 2.57 -12.47 3.29
CA THR A 31 3.28 -13.32 4.25
C THR A 31 2.52 -13.41 5.57
N GLY A 32 2.12 -12.27 6.15
CA GLY A 32 1.37 -12.20 7.41
C GLY A 32 -0.04 -12.81 7.32
N LYS A 33 -0.63 -12.86 6.12
CA LYS A 33 -1.90 -13.55 5.83
C LYS A 33 -1.73 -15.01 5.46
N ASN A 34 -0.52 -15.54 5.45
CA ASN A 34 -0.21 -16.92 5.06
C ASN A 34 -0.78 -17.28 3.67
N LEU A 35 -0.69 -16.35 2.72
CA LEU A 35 -1.05 -16.59 1.32
C LEU A 35 0.03 -17.43 0.63
N ASN A 36 -0.16 -17.71 -0.67
CA ASN A 36 0.85 -18.35 -1.52
C ASN A 36 1.50 -17.31 -2.46
N PRO A 37 2.41 -16.46 -1.97
CA PRO A 37 2.97 -15.38 -2.77
C PRO A 37 3.96 -15.88 -3.83
N VAL A 38 3.76 -15.42 -5.07
CA VAL A 38 4.77 -15.46 -6.12
C VAL A 38 5.58 -14.17 -6.02
N ARG A 39 6.80 -14.24 -5.51
CA ARG A 39 7.66 -13.06 -5.34
C ARG A 39 8.40 -12.76 -6.64
N VAL A 40 8.33 -11.49 -7.06
CA VAL A 40 9.06 -10.96 -8.21
C VAL A 40 9.91 -9.77 -7.79
N PRO A 41 11.01 -9.46 -8.51
CA PRO A 41 11.91 -8.37 -8.11
C PRO A 41 11.36 -6.98 -8.42
N ASP A 42 10.37 -6.87 -9.32
CA ASP A 42 9.85 -5.57 -9.77
C ASP A 42 8.38 -5.63 -10.25
N TYR A 43 7.79 -4.46 -10.47
CA TYR A 43 6.40 -4.30 -10.89
C TYR A 43 6.14 -4.78 -12.34
N ASN A 44 7.14 -4.75 -13.23
CA ASN A 44 6.98 -5.25 -14.60
C ASN A 44 6.80 -6.77 -14.59
N GLY A 45 7.59 -7.47 -13.79
CA GLY A 45 7.42 -8.90 -13.52
C GLY A 45 6.03 -9.21 -12.97
N ALA A 46 5.52 -8.40 -12.04
CA ALA A 46 4.20 -8.60 -11.44
C ALA A 46 3.07 -8.48 -12.47
N ILE A 47 3.09 -7.41 -13.27
CA ILE A 47 2.09 -7.16 -14.33
C ILE A 47 2.15 -8.26 -15.39
N ASN A 48 3.35 -8.72 -15.77
CA ASN A 48 3.51 -9.77 -16.77
C ASN A 48 2.91 -11.11 -16.30
N GLN A 49 3.05 -11.46 -15.01
CA GLN A 49 2.42 -12.66 -14.44
C GLN A 49 0.89 -12.61 -14.54
N LEU A 50 0.29 -11.45 -14.27
CA LEU A 50 -1.14 -11.24 -14.44
C LEU A 50 -1.58 -11.34 -15.91
N LYS A 51 -0.87 -10.66 -16.82
CA LYS A 51 -1.21 -10.65 -18.26
C LYS A 51 -1.07 -12.04 -18.90
N ALA A 52 -0.12 -12.85 -18.42
CA ALA A 52 0.11 -14.21 -18.90
C ALA A 52 -0.83 -15.25 -18.24
N GLY A 53 -1.61 -14.87 -17.22
CA GLY A 53 -2.47 -15.80 -16.48
C GLY A 53 -1.70 -16.78 -15.58
N THR A 54 -0.42 -16.53 -15.32
CA THR A 54 0.42 -17.38 -14.46
C THR A 54 0.31 -17.04 -12.97
N ALA A 55 -0.41 -15.96 -12.63
CA ALA A 55 -0.87 -15.60 -11.30
C ALA A 55 -2.36 -15.22 -11.32
N ASP A 56 -3.08 -15.54 -10.25
CA ASP A 56 -4.52 -15.29 -10.10
C ASP A 56 -4.81 -13.83 -9.68
N ALA A 57 -3.90 -13.23 -8.92
CA ALA A 57 -4.04 -11.88 -8.40
C ALA A 57 -2.66 -11.21 -8.19
N TRP A 58 -2.67 -9.88 -8.08
CA TRP A 58 -1.52 -9.07 -7.67
C TRP A 58 -1.98 -8.13 -6.56
N ILE A 59 -1.24 -8.10 -5.44
CA ILE A 59 -1.40 -7.05 -4.43
C ILE A 59 -0.40 -5.94 -4.76
N ALA A 60 -0.90 -4.77 -5.13
CA ALA A 60 -0.11 -3.62 -5.60
C ALA A 60 -0.35 -2.38 -4.71
N PRO A 61 0.56 -1.39 -4.72
CA PRO A 61 0.20 -0.02 -4.35
C PRO A 61 -0.98 0.47 -5.20
N ALA A 62 -1.97 1.13 -4.59
CA ALA A 62 -3.24 1.47 -5.26
C ALA A 62 -3.02 2.26 -6.57
N GLU A 63 -2.20 3.30 -6.53
CA GLU A 63 -1.90 4.14 -7.70
C GLU A 63 -1.27 3.34 -8.85
N ILE A 64 -0.36 2.41 -8.51
CA ILE A 64 0.27 1.53 -9.49
C ILE A 64 -0.76 0.55 -10.06
N GLY A 65 -1.63 -0.01 -9.22
CA GLY A 65 -2.71 -0.90 -9.63
C GLY A 65 -3.70 -0.23 -10.58
N ASP A 66 -4.15 0.99 -10.25
CA ASP A 66 -5.06 1.80 -11.06
C ASP A 66 -4.45 2.11 -12.43
N LYS A 67 -3.23 2.65 -12.44
CA LYS A 67 -2.51 2.93 -13.68
C LYS A 67 -2.31 1.67 -14.51
N SER A 68 -1.91 0.56 -13.89
CA SER A 68 -1.68 -0.70 -14.60
C SER A 68 -2.96 -1.26 -15.22
N ALA A 69 -4.11 -1.13 -14.54
CA ALA A 69 -5.40 -1.54 -15.08
C ALA A 69 -5.82 -0.66 -16.26
N ALA A 70 -5.69 0.67 -16.14
CA ALA A 70 -5.97 1.62 -17.21
C ALA A 70 -5.12 1.36 -18.46
N ASP A 71 -3.80 1.14 -18.26
CA ASP A 71 -2.84 0.88 -19.34
C ASP A 71 -2.91 -0.56 -19.88
N SER A 72 -3.77 -1.42 -19.33
CA SER A 72 -3.82 -2.85 -19.70
C SER A 72 -4.63 -3.16 -20.96
N ASN A 73 -5.31 -2.18 -21.55
CA ASN A 73 -6.32 -2.38 -22.60
C ASN A 73 -7.37 -3.42 -22.19
N GLY A 74 -7.86 -3.34 -20.94
CA GLY A 74 -8.91 -4.22 -20.42
C GLY A 74 -8.45 -5.64 -20.07
N LYS A 75 -7.16 -5.94 -20.06
CA LYS A 75 -6.63 -7.26 -19.65
C LYS A 75 -6.57 -7.47 -18.14
N ILE A 76 -6.51 -6.38 -17.38
CA ILE A 76 -6.41 -6.38 -15.92
C ILE A 76 -7.49 -5.46 -15.37
N THR A 77 -8.11 -5.86 -14.27
CA THR A 77 -9.06 -5.03 -13.51
C THR A 77 -8.62 -4.90 -12.04
N VAL A 78 -9.00 -3.79 -11.42
CA VAL A 78 -8.89 -3.60 -9.96
C VAL A 78 -10.12 -4.25 -9.32
N ALA A 79 -9.89 -5.28 -8.51
CA ALA A 79 -10.97 -5.99 -7.81
C ALA A 79 -11.49 -5.21 -6.60
N THR A 80 -10.56 -4.70 -5.78
CA THR A 80 -10.86 -3.93 -4.58
C THR A 80 -9.62 -3.15 -4.13
N LYS A 81 -9.81 -2.18 -3.23
CA LYS A 81 -8.75 -1.43 -2.55
C LYS A 81 -8.96 -1.50 -1.05
N GLN A 82 -7.86 -1.61 -0.30
CA GLN A 82 -7.87 -1.57 1.15
C GLN A 82 -6.85 -0.54 1.64
N LEU A 83 -7.25 0.28 2.61
CA LEU A 83 -6.31 1.16 3.30
C LEU A 83 -5.46 0.34 4.26
N SER A 84 -4.14 0.51 4.16
CA SER A 84 -3.23 -0.02 5.17
C SER A 84 -3.36 0.82 6.44
N PRO A 85 -3.44 0.20 7.62
CA PRO A 85 -3.37 0.94 8.89
C PRO A 85 -1.94 1.42 9.19
N ALA A 86 -0.92 0.92 8.47
CA ALA A 86 0.46 1.30 8.69
C ALA A 86 0.74 2.72 8.17
N PRO A 87 1.28 3.63 9.00
CA PRO A 87 1.66 4.95 8.56
C PRO A 87 2.90 4.91 7.64
N THR A 88 3.03 5.90 6.77
CA THR A 88 4.27 6.15 6.03
C THR A 88 5.25 6.91 6.91
N ALA A 89 6.51 6.50 6.93
CA ALA A 89 7.56 7.13 7.74
C ALA A 89 8.89 7.22 6.98
N TYR A 90 9.76 8.13 7.41
CA TYR A 90 11.15 8.16 6.95
C TYR A 90 11.97 7.06 7.63
N ALA A 91 12.73 6.30 6.83
CA ALA A 91 13.67 5.34 7.35
C ALA A 91 15.00 6.01 7.73
N VAL A 92 15.55 5.67 8.89
CA VAL A 92 16.89 6.08 9.33
C VAL A 92 17.71 4.87 9.77
N ALA A 93 19.03 4.99 9.76
CA ALA A 93 19.92 3.95 10.28
C ALA A 93 19.65 3.70 11.78
N LYS A 94 19.76 2.44 12.20
CA LYS A 94 19.61 2.05 13.61
C LYS A 94 20.62 2.81 14.48
N GLY A 95 20.15 3.40 15.59
CA GLY A 95 20.96 4.19 16.50
C GLY A 95 21.23 5.63 16.06
N ASN A 96 20.75 6.06 14.88
CA ASN A 96 20.85 7.46 14.45
C ASN A 96 19.73 8.32 15.04
N ASP A 97 19.73 8.43 16.37
CA ASP A 97 18.67 9.09 17.13
C ASP A 97 18.58 10.59 16.82
N LYS A 98 19.73 11.24 16.61
CA LYS A 98 19.79 12.66 16.26
C LYS A 98 19.05 12.98 14.95
N LEU A 99 19.24 12.16 13.90
CA LEU A 99 18.54 12.37 12.64
C LEU A 99 17.05 12.03 12.77
N ARG A 100 16.70 10.95 13.49
CA ARG A 100 15.31 10.58 13.76
C ARG A 100 14.55 11.73 14.43
N GLU A 101 15.13 12.30 15.48
CA GLU A 101 14.51 13.38 16.26
C GLU A 101 14.37 14.66 15.43
N ALA A 102 15.39 15.00 14.63
CA ALA A 102 15.32 16.14 13.72
C ALA A 102 14.20 15.97 12.66
N LEU A 103 14.06 14.78 12.07
CA LEU A 103 13.00 14.48 11.11
C LEU A 103 11.61 14.53 11.75
N ASN A 104 11.45 13.93 12.94
CA ASN A 104 10.18 13.97 13.67
C ASN A 104 9.77 15.41 13.99
N LYS A 105 10.71 16.22 14.49
CA LYS A 105 10.46 17.63 14.79
C LYS A 105 10.06 18.41 13.53
N GLY A 106 10.81 18.27 12.44
CA GLY A 106 10.50 18.96 11.19
C GLY A 106 9.15 18.55 10.60
N LEU A 107 8.78 17.27 10.71
CA LEU A 107 7.45 16.79 10.31
C LEU A 107 6.35 17.45 11.13
N ASP A 108 6.50 17.52 12.45
CA ASP A 108 5.52 18.18 13.31
C ASP A 108 5.38 19.68 12.99
N GLU A 109 6.48 20.37 12.67
CA GLU A 109 6.48 21.78 12.26
C GLU A 109 5.71 22.00 10.95
N VAL A 110 5.97 21.19 9.89
CA VAL A 110 5.27 21.34 8.60
C VAL A 110 3.82 20.88 8.63
N ILE A 111 3.46 20.03 9.59
CA ILE A 111 2.06 19.68 9.85
C ILE A 111 1.37 20.86 10.55
N ALA A 112 2.00 21.43 11.58
CA ALA A 112 1.44 22.52 12.37
C ALA A 112 1.28 23.83 11.56
N ASP A 113 2.20 24.14 10.67
CA ASP A 113 2.16 25.37 9.86
C ASP A 113 1.29 25.26 8.58
N GLY A 114 0.74 24.06 8.30
CA GLY A 114 -0.13 23.80 7.16
C GLY A 114 0.60 23.51 5.84
N THR A 115 1.93 23.50 5.82
CA THR A 115 2.73 23.15 4.63
C THR A 115 2.41 21.74 4.15
N TRP A 116 2.28 20.77 5.06
CA TRP A 116 1.87 19.41 4.73
C TRP A 116 0.53 19.38 3.99
N THR A 117 -0.48 20.05 4.53
CA THR A 117 -1.83 20.13 3.95
C THR A 117 -1.80 20.72 2.54
N LYS A 118 -1.02 21.78 2.33
CA LYS A 118 -0.84 22.40 1.01
C LYS A 118 -0.22 21.44 0.00
N LEU A 119 0.84 20.73 0.38
CA LEU A 119 1.51 19.76 -0.49
C LEU A 119 0.61 18.56 -0.80
N GLN A 120 -0.14 18.08 0.20
CA GLN A 120 -1.08 16.98 0.03
C GLN A 120 -2.17 17.32 -0.98
N ALA A 121 -2.74 18.52 -0.92
CA ALA A 121 -3.72 19.00 -1.90
C ALA A 121 -3.12 19.18 -3.31
N GLN A 122 -1.86 19.60 -3.41
CA GLN A 122 -1.17 19.79 -4.68
C GLN A 122 -0.87 18.46 -5.40
N TYR A 123 -0.37 17.46 -4.68
CA TYR A 123 0.10 16.21 -5.28
C TYR A 123 -0.95 15.08 -5.26
N TYR A 124 -1.93 15.16 -4.36
CA TYR A 124 -3.00 14.16 -4.20
C TYR A 124 -4.38 14.82 -4.16
N PRO A 125 -4.78 15.56 -5.21
CA PRO A 125 -6.07 16.23 -5.24
C PRO A 125 -7.21 15.22 -5.05
N GLY A 126 -8.13 15.53 -4.13
CA GLY A 126 -9.28 14.68 -3.81
C GLY A 126 -9.03 13.60 -2.76
N ARG A 127 -7.80 13.45 -2.24
CA ARG A 127 -7.53 12.56 -1.09
C ARG A 127 -7.83 13.32 0.23
N PRO A 128 -8.83 12.92 1.02
CA PRO A 128 -9.12 13.61 2.27
C PRO A 128 -7.97 13.43 3.28
N ILE A 129 -7.63 14.50 4.00
CA ILE A 129 -6.81 14.42 5.21
C ILE A 129 -7.74 14.05 6.36
N PRO A 130 -7.43 13.01 7.18
CA PRO A 130 -8.22 12.69 8.35
C PRO A 130 -8.35 13.90 9.29
N ALA A 131 -9.54 14.10 9.86
CA ALA A 131 -9.82 15.26 10.71
C ALA A 131 -8.97 15.28 12.01
N ASP A 132 -8.48 14.11 12.43
CA ASP A 132 -7.61 13.92 13.58
C ASP A 132 -6.12 13.95 13.26
N PHE A 133 -5.75 14.23 11.99
CA PHE A 133 -4.36 14.38 11.58
C PHE A 133 -3.74 15.63 12.21
N LYS A 134 -2.78 15.43 13.10
CA LYS A 134 -2.12 16.46 13.91
C LYS A 134 -0.66 16.09 14.20
N PRO A 135 0.17 17.04 14.67
CA PRO A 135 1.52 16.74 15.12
C PRO A 135 1.57 15.59 16.15
N GLY A 136 2.63 14.79 16.10
CA GLY A 136 2.77 13.55 16.89
C GLY A 136 3.80 12.59 16.31
N SER A 137 4.79 13.10 15.57
CA SER A 137 5.79 12.29 14.89
C SER A 137 6.67 11.56 15.90
N GLY A 138 6.83 10.24 15.72
CA GLY A 138 7.59 9.39 16.64
C GLY A 138 6.80 8.83 17.82
N THR A 139 5.55 9.23 18.04
CA THR A 139 4.66 8.66 19.08
C THR A 139 3.54 7.79 18.50
N VAL A 140 3.46 7.67 17.18
CA VAL A 140 2.46 6.83 16.51
C VAL A 140 2.75 5.36 16.80
N ALA A 141 1.75 4.64 17.31
CA ALA A 141 1.85 3.21 17.50
C ALA A 141 2.10 2.54 16.14
N VAL A 142 3.18 1.78 16.02
CA VAL A 142 3.39 0.91 14.86
C VAL A 142 2.35 -0.20 14.97
N PRO A 143 1.38 -0.30 14.04
CA PRO A 143 0.48 -1.45 14.05
C PRO A 143 1.35 -2.70 13.92
N GLY A 144 1.13 -3.69 14.79
CA GLY A 144 1.69 -5.03 14.57
C GLY A 144 1.27 -5.56 13.19
N PRO A 145 1.92 -6.62 12.66
CA PRO A 145 1.55 -7.21 11.38
C PRO A 145 0.02 -7.43 11.34
N ALA A 146 -0.65 -6.71 10.44
CA ALA A 146 -2.07 -6.39 10.59
C ALA A 146 -2.95 -7.66 10.69
N ALA A 147 -3.72 -7.76 11.77
CA ALA A 147 -4.99 -8.49 11.75
C ALA A 147 -5.93 -7.84 10.71
N PRO A 148 -6.77 -8.61 9.99
CA PRO A 148 -7.54 -8.09 8.87
C PRO A 148 -8.62 -7.12 9.38
N SER A 149 -8.57 -5.86 8.95
CA SER A 149 -9.70 -4.94 9.08
C SER A 149 -10.76 -5.32 8.05
N ALA A 150 -12.01 -5.47 8.50
CA ALA A 150 -13.16 -5.82 7.68
C ALA A 150 -13.40 -4.81 6.56
N SER A 151 -13.79 -5.34 5.39
CA SER A 151 -14.21 -4.61 4.19
C SER A 151 -15.31 -3.59 4.53
N ALA A 152 -15.14 -2.33 4.12
CA ALA A 152 -16.26 -1.42 3.95
C ALA A 152 -16.80 -1.63 2.54
N ALA A 153 -17.90 -2.38 2.44
CA ALA A 153 -18.71 -2.45 1.24
C ALA A 153 -19.45 -1.13 1.03
N SER A 154 -19.43 -0.64 -0.21
CA SER A 154 -20.40 0.30 -0.75
C SER A 154 -20.75 -0.14 -2.16
#